data_AF-A0A7T0WCL2-F1
#
_entry.id   AF-A0A7T0WCL2-F1
#
_cell.length_a   1.000
_cell.length_b   1.000
_cell.length_c   1.000
_cell.angle_alpha   90.00
_cell.angle_beta   90.00
_cell.angle_gamma   90.00
#
_symmetry.space_group_name_H-M   'P 1'
#
loop_
_entity.id
_entity.type
_entity.pdbx_description
1 polymer ?
#
loop_
_entity_poly.entity_id
_entity_poly.type
_entity_poly.pdbx_seq_one_letter_code
_entity_poly.pdbx_strand_id
1 'polypeptide(L)'
;MPSSKNQFLKDASGALGDLGTLLPLSIGAIGVAGLAPIPVLLGFAVFYIATGLYYRLPIPVQPMKAVSAVLLTSQVSAESLAASGILMGVVLLLLGSTGWINWLARLVPRSVLSGIQLGLGLLLAYMSIGLISTSPLVGVVTLSVLVLILRTLPHLPAALLGLCVAVALGTLMEAPGIELDTEQFSTFSLPDLLSLSVWREGFSILVLPQLALTFTNAILLTSLMAEDYFGAKAYRVTPARLSMSTGLANFFMALLGALPMCHGAGGLAAHYRFGARTSIAPVLLGIGLFLVAVVPGGLALLAAIPTAGLGALLLVAATELAFTKRLRTAKASCWPVIGITAVVTIWADPFLGLLTGMIVEATRAVWGRRQQIARR
;
A
#
# COMPACT_ATOMS: atom_id res chain seq x y z
N MET A 1 15.71 13.83 -24.33
CA MET A 1 15.08 15.13 -24.64
C MET A 1 14.90 15.88 -23.33
N PRO A 2 15.46 17.10 -23.18
CA PRO A 2 15.21 17.89 -21.97
C PRO A 2 13.71 18.14 -21.84
N SER A 3 13.18 17.84 -20.66
CA SER A 3 11.79 18.15 -20.30
C SER A 3 11.56 19.64 -20.51
N SER A 4 10.54 20.04 -21.28
CA SER A 4 10.17 21.45 -21.36
C SER A 4 9.82 21.95 -19.95
N LYS A 5 10.03 23.24 -19.64
CA LYS A 5 9.70 23.81 -18.31
C LYS A 5 8.26 23.43 -17.87
N ASN A 6 7.33 23.40 -18.82
CA ASN A 6 5.94 22.97 -18.59
C ASN A 6 5.81 21.48 -18.23
N GLN A 7 6.64 20.60 -18.80
CA GLN A 7 6.62 19.18 -18.47
C GLN A 7 7.25 18.92 -17.09
N PHE A 8 8.31 19.64 -16.71
CA PHE A 8 8.88 19.53 -15.36
C PHE A 8 7.85 19.89 -14.27
N LEU A 9 7.11 20.99 -14.43
CA LEU A 9 6.06 21.38 -13.49
C LEU A 9 4.93 20.33 -13.40
N LYS A 10 4.56 19.72 -14.52
CA LYS A 10 3.59 18.62 -14.56
C LYS A 10 4.12 17.37 -13.87
N ASP A 11 5.39 17.03 -14.03
CA ASP A 11 6.01 15.91 -13.32
C ASP A 11 6.16 16.19 -11.81
N ALA A 12 6.43 17.43 -11.42
CA ALA A 12 6.48 17.84 -10.02
C ALA A 12 5.08 17.77 -9.35
N SER A 13 4.04 18.27 -10.02
CA SER A 13 2.64 18.08 -9.57
C SER A 13 2.27 16.60 -9.54
N GLY A 14 2.68 15.88 -10.59
CA GLY A 14 2.53 14.44 -10.73
C GLY A 14 3.12 13.64 -9.57
N ALA A 15 4.29 14.02 -9.07
CA ALA A 15 4.94 13.39 -7.91
C ALA A 15 4.03 13.38 -6.68
N LEU A 16 3.24 14.44 -6.47
CA LEU A 16 2.30 14.54 -5.34
C LEU A 16 1.11 13.58 -5.46
N GLY A 17 0.85 13.04 -6.65
CA GLY A 17 -0.28 12.14 -6.90
C GLY A 17 -0.24 10.88 -6.04
N ASP A 18 0.95 10.31 -5.80
CA ASP A 18 1.07 9.04 -5.06
C ASP A 18 1.08 9.19 -3.53
N LEU A 19 1.14 10.43 -3.04
CA LEU A 19 1.09 10.75 -1.60
C LEU A 19 -0.19 10.22 -0.93
N GLY A 20 -1.29 10.10 -1.69
CA GLY A 20 -2.58 9.61 -1.20
C GLY A 20 -2.56 8.19 -0.62
N THR A 21 -1.69 7.32 -1.13
CA THR A 21 -1.50 5.97 -0.59
C THR A 21 -0.22 5.88 0.24
N LEU A 22 0.85 6.58 -0.18
CA LEU A 22 2.14 6.55 0.49
C LEU A 22 2.08 7.12 1.91
N LEU A 23 1.58 8.35 2.07
CA LEU A 23 1.62 9.06 3.36
C LEU A 23 0.82 8.34 4.46
N PRO A 24 -0.46 7.96 4.27
CA PRO A 24 -1.23 7.37 5.35
C PRO A 24 -0.59 6.09 5.89
N LEU A 25 -0.17 5.19 4.99
CA LEU A 25 0.35 3.88 5.38
C LEU A 25 1.77 3.95 5.92
N SER A 26 2.67 4.76 5.33
CA SER A 26 4.03 4.92 5.84
C SER A 26 4.07 5.66 7.18
N ILE A 27 3.30 6.74 7.32
CA ILE A 27 3.22 7.48 8.60
C ILE A 27 2.52 6.62 9.65
N GLY A 28 1.48 5.86 9.28
CA GLY A 28 0.87 4.89 10.18
C GLY A 28 1.89 3.85 10.66
N ALA A 29 2.68 3.27 9.76
CA ALA A 29 3.66 2.27 10.12
C ALA A 29 4.73 2.82 11.10
N ILE A 30 5.13 4.08 10.94
CA ILE A 30 6.06 4.77 11.84
C ILE A 30 5.39 5.10 13.18
N GLY A 31 4.25 5.80 13.13
CA GLY A 31 3.65 6.43 14.29
C GLY A 31 2.69 5.57 15.11
N VAL A 32 2.21 4.46 14.54
CA VAL A 32 1.28 3.54 15.21
C VAL A 32 1.90 2.18 15.42
N ALA A 33 2.59 1.65 14.39
CA ALA A 33 3.28 0.36 14.49
C ALA A 33 4.73 0.47 14.99
N GLY A 34 5.23 1.68 15.25
CA GLY A 34 6.55 1.90 15.85
C GLY A 34 7.73 1.60 14.93
N LEU A 35 7.56 1.59 13.61
CA LEU A 35 8.71 1.42 12.71
C LEU A 35 9.64 2.63 12.74
N ALA A 36 10.94 2.35 12.71
CA ALA A 36 11.98 3.34 12.53
C ALA A 36 11.74 4.18 11.25
N PRO A 37 11.62 5.52 11.36
CA PRO A 37 11.29 6.37 10.21
C PRO A 37 12.40 6.40 9.15
N ILE A 38 13.68 6.36 9.54
CA ILE A 38 14.79 6.44 8.57
C ILE A 38 14.77 5.24 7.61
N PRO A 39 14.76 3.97 8.07
CA PRO A 39 14.59 2.81 7.20
C PRO A 39 13.39 2.89 6.24
N VAL A 40 12.23 3.30 6.76
CA VAL A 40 11.02 3.41 5.95
C VAL A 40 11.20 4.47 4.86
N LEU A 41 11.56 5.70 5.22
CA LEU A 41 11.69 6.81 4.28
C LEU A 41 12.82 6.57 3.27
N LEU A 42 13.99 6.10 3.71
CA LEU A 42 15.11 5.80 2.82
C LEU A 42 14.81 4.62 1.90
N GLY A 43 14.14 3.58 2.40
CA GLY A 43 13.73 2.43 1.57
C GLY A 43 12.82 2.86 0.41
N PHE A 44 11.80 3.66 0.71
CA PHE A 44 10.95 4.25 -0.34
C PHE A 44 11.73 5.19 -1.24
N ALA A 45 12.59 6.06 -0.70
CA ALA A 45 13.38 7.01 -1.47
C ALA A 45 14.27 6.32 -2.52
N VAL A 46 15.04 5.32 -2.08
CA VAL A 46 15.92 4.52 -2.94
C VAL A 46 15.10 3.81 -4.01
N PHE A 47 14.01 3.15 -3.63
CA PHE A 47 13.21 2.40 -4.60
C PHE A 47 12.52 3.33 -5.61
N TYR A 48 12.04 4.51 -5.20
CA TYR A 48 11.49 5.53 -6.10
C TYR A 48 12.52 6.03 -7.12
N ILE A 49 13.72 6.39 -6.65
CA ILE A 49 14.79 6.87 -7.52
C ILE A 49 15.19 5.75 -8.50
N ALA A 50 15.43 4.54 -8.01
CA ALA A 50 15.77 3.39 -8.84
C ALA A 50 14.67 3.08 -9.88
N THR A 51 13.40 3.13 -9.47
CA THR A 51 12.23 2.93 -10.35
C THR A 51 12.19 3.98 -11.46
N GLY A 52 12.37 5.26 -11.12
CA GLY A 52 12.42 6.33 -12.11
C GLY A 52 13.56 6.15 -13.11
N LEU A 53 14.76 5.83 -12.64
CA LEU A 53 15.93 5.60 -13.49
C LEU A 53 15.76 4.37 -14.40
N TYR A 54 15.19 3.29 -13.88
CA TYR A 54 15.02 2.03 -14.58
C TYR A 54 13.88 2.07 -15.62
N TYR A 55 12.66 2.44 -15.21
CA TYR A 55 11.50 2.40 -16.10
C TYR A 55 11.39 3.63 -17.01
N ARG A 56 12.00 4.76 -16.64
CA ARG A 56 11.93 6.03 -17.38
C ARG A 56 10.50 6.56 -17.57
N LEU A 57 9.59 6.11 -16.71
CA LEU A 57 8.17 6.44 -16.68
C LEU A 57 7.76 6.71 -15.22
N PRO A 58 6.63 7.39 -14.97
CA PRO A 58 6.18 7.70 -13.63
C PRO A 58 5.53 6.48 -12.96
N ILE A 59 6.30 5.41 -12.81
CA ILE A 59 5.87 4.19 -12.12
C ILE A 59 5.96 4.46 -10.61
N PRO A 60 4.87 4.30 -9.85
CA PRO A 60 4.83 4.61 -8.43
C PRO A 60 5.53 3.54 -7.58
N VAL A 61 5.78 3.87 -6.32
CA VAL A 61 6.22 2.94 -5.28
C VAL A 61 5.34 3.18 -4.04
N GLN A 62 4.59 2.15 -3.65
CA GLN A 62 3.56 2.23 -2.61
C GLN A 62 3.79 1.19 -1.52
N PRO A 63 3.40 1.48 -0.27
CA PRO A 63 3.29 0.46 0.77
C PRO A 63 2.37 -0.67 0.33
N MET A 64 2.77 -1.90 0.67
CA MET A 64 1.96 -3.09 0.42
C MET A 64 0.68 -3.04 1.25
N LYS A 65 -0.46 -2.67 0.64
CA LYS A 65 -1.71 -2.37 1.35
C LYS A 65 -2.17 -3.43 2.36
N ALA A 66 -2.06 -4.73 2.05
CA ALA A 66 -2.47 -5.77 3.00
C ALA A 66 -1.44 -5.92 4.13
N VAL A 67 -0.14 -5.88 3.82
CA VAL A 67 0.93 -5.89 4.84
C VAL A 67 0.79 -4.70 5.78
N SER A 68 0.61 -3.49 5.24
CA SER A 68 0.41 -2.28 6.06
C SER A 68 -0.87 -2.35 6.88
N ALA A 69 -1.98 -2.85 6.33
CA ALA A 69 -3.21 -3.02 7.10
C ALA A 69 -3.00 -3.98 8.28
N VAL A 70 -2.41 -5.16 8.03
CA VAL A 70 -2.12 -6.14 9.09
C VAL A 70 -1.15 -5.58 10.12
N LEU A 71 -0.06 -4.95 9.70
CA LEU A 71 0.91 -4.32 10.59
C LEU A 71 0.25 -3.31 11.54
N LEU A 72 -0.75 -2.58 11.04
CA LEU A 72 -1.45 -1.56 11.83
C LEU A 72 -2.55 -2.16 12.71
N THR A 73 -3.25 -3.21 12.27
CA THR A 73 -4.44 -3.72 12.95
C THR A 73 -4.19 -4.98 13.78
N SER A 74 -3.02 -5.60 13.62
CA SER A 74 -2.64 -6.85 14.27
C SER A 74 -1.25 -6.70 14.87
N GLN A 75 -1.00 -7.34 16.00
CA GLN A 75 0.30 -7.29 16.68
C GLN A 75 1.31 -8.20 15.97
N VAL A 76 1.80 -7.77 14.81
CA VAL A 76 2.91 -8.45 14.11
C VAL A 76 4.22 -7.82 14.54
N SER A 77 5.20 -8.64 14.89
CA SER A 77 6.53 -8.15 15.27
C SER A 77 7.27 -7.50 14.10
N ALA A 78 8.18 -6.58 14.40
CA ALA A 78 9.08 -5.98 13.40
C ALA A 78 9.94 -7.06 12.69
N GLU A 79 10.32 -8.12 13.40
CA GLU A 79 11.03 -9.27 12.84
C GLU A 79 10.18 -10.03 11.81
N SER A 80 8.90 -10.28 12.11
CA SER A 80 7.96 -10.94 11.20
C SER A 80 7.65 -10.08 9.98
N LEU A 81 7.64 -8.75 10.15
CA LEU A 81 7.58 -7.80 9.03
C LEU A 81 8.83 -7.90 8.14
N ALA A 82 10.03 -7.88 8.71
CA ALA A 82 11.28 -8.03 7.97
C ALA A 82 11.36 -9.38 7.23
N ALA A 83 11.00 -10.47 7.92
CA ALA A 83 10.86 -11.80 7.32
C ALA A 83 9.90 -11.79 6.13
N SER A 84 8.74 -11.13 6.27
CA SER A 84 7.78 -11.02 5.18
C SER A 84 8.34 -10.27 3.97
N GLY A 85 9.13 -9.22 4.18
CA GLY A 85 9.79 -8.47 3.12
C GLY A 85 10.82 -9.31 2.38
N ILE A 86 11.66 -10.06 3.11
CA ILE A 86 12.65 -10.98 2.51
C ILE A 86 11.94 -12.09 1.72
N LEU A 87 10.94 -12.75 2.31
CA LEU A 87 10.16 -13.80 1.66
C LEU A 87 9.44 -13.30 0.40
N MET A 88 8.79 -12.13 0.50
CA MET A 88 8.15 -11.49 -0.64
C MET A 88 9.19 -11.18 -1.73
N GLY A 89 10.36 -10.70 -1.33
CA GLY A 89 11.52 -10.49 -2.20
C GLY A 89 11.87 -11.74 -2.99
N VAL A 90 12.16 -12.84 -2.29
CA VAL A 90 12.52 -14.13 -2.87
C VAL A 90 11.41 -14.65 -3.80
N VAL A 91 10.15 -14.66 -3.34
CA VAL A 91 9.02 -15.17 -4.12
C VAL A 91 8.85 -14.37 -5.42
N LEU A 92 8.90 -13.04 -5.36
CA LEU A 92 8.74 -12.20 -6.55
C LEU A 92 9.94 -12.25 -7.51
N LEU A 93 11.16 -12.47 -7.00
CA LEU A 93 12.34 -12.74 -7.82
C LEU A 93 12.19 -14.06 -8.58
N LEU A 94 11.77 -15.12 -7.89
CA LEU A 94 11.57 -16.44 -8.52
C LEU A 94 10.47 -16.40 -9.58
N LEU A 95 9.34 -15.74 -9.28
CA LEU A 95 8.24 -15.62 -10.24
C LEU A 95 8.60 -14.71 -11.42
N GLY A 96 9.38 -13.66 -11.17
CA GLY A 96 9.91 -12.73 -12.17
C GLY A 96 10.87 -13.40 -13.16
N SER A 97 11.79 -14.22 -12.65
CA SER A 97 12.80 -14.90 -13.47
C SER A 97 12.23 -16.10 -14.25
N THR A 98 11.26 -16.82 -13.67
CA THR A 98 10.63 -18.00 -14.31
C THR A 98 9.46 -17.67 -15.23
N GLY A 99 8.89 -16.46 -15.14
CA GLY A 99 7.70 -16.07 -15.91
C GLY A 99 6.37 -16.62 -15.37
N TRP A 100 6.37 -17.29 -14.22
CA TRP A 100 5.19 -17.92 -13.61
C TRP A 100 4.14 -16.93 -13.06
N ILE A 101 4.43 -15.63 -13.11
CA ILE A 101 3.54 -14.55 -12.68
C ILE A 101 2.13 -14.67 -13.26
N ASN A 102 2.02 -15.05 -14.55
CA ASN A 102 0.73 -15.17 -15.23
C ASN A 102 -0.10 -16.35 -14.74
N TRP A 103 0.53 -17.36 -14.14
CA TRP A 103 -0.16 -18.54 -13.63
C TRP A 103 -0.70 -18.31 -12.21
N LEU A 104 0.12 -17.75 -11.33
CA LEU A 104 -0.22 -17.65 -9.90
C LEU A 104 -1.42 -16.73 -9.63
N ALA A 105 -1.60 -15.67 -10.42
CA ALA A 105 -2.75 -14.76 -10.31
C ALA A 105 -4.11 -15.44 -10.54
N ARG A 106 -4.13 -16.62 -11.18
CA ARG A 106 -5.36 -17.39 -11.45
C ARG A 106 -5.76 -18.31 -10.30
N LEU A 107 -4.88 -18.51 -9.32
CA LEU A 107 -5.15 -19.43 -8.20
C LEU A 107 -6.11 -18.85 -7.16
N VAL A 108 -6.09 -17.54 -6.95
CA VAL A 108 -6.94 -16.89 -5.93
C VAL A 108 -8.19 -16.29 -6.60
N PRO A 109 -9.38 -16.82 -6.30
CA PRO A 109 -10.63 -16.33 -6.83
C PRO A 109 -10.89 -14.86 -6.48
N ARG A 110 -11.50 -14.13 -7.41
CA ARG A 110 -11.79 -12.69 -7.25
C ARG A 110 -12.68 -12.38 -6.04
N SER A 111 -13.59 -13.30 -5.69
CA SER A 111 -14.46 -13.24 -4.52
C SER A 111 -13.65 -13.26 -3.22
N VAL A 112 -12.74 -14.24 -3.07
CA VAL A 112 -11.85 -14.37 -1.90
C VAL A 112 -10.98 -13.13 -1.75
N LEU A 113 -10.35 -12.68 -2.85
CA LEU A 113 -9.52 -11.47 -2.84
C LEU A 113 -10.33 -10.22 -2.41
N SER A 114 -11.57 -10.08 -2.88
CA SER A 114 -12.43 -8.96 -2.46
C SER A 114 -12.84 -9.06 -0.99
N GLY A 115 -13.02 -10.28 -0.47
CA GLY A 115 -13.32 -10.53 0.94
C GLY A 115 -12.16 -10.18 1.87
N ILE A 116 -10.93 -10.58 1.54
CA ILE A 116 -9.73 -10.22 2.31
C ILE A 116 -9.56 -8.70 2.33
N GLN A 117 -9.68 -8.05 1.16
CA GLN A 117 -9.58 -6.59 1.06
C GLN A 117 -10.66 -5.87 1.87
N LEU A 118 -11.90 -6.38 1.84
CA LEU A 118 -13.00 -5.85 2.65
C LEU A 118 -12.71 -6.01 4.15
N GLY A 119 -12.30 -7.20 4.60
CA GLY A 119 -11.97 -7.46 6.01
C GLY A 119 -10.84 -6.58 6.53
N LEU A 120 -9.70 -6.56 5.83
CA LEU A 120 -8.55 -5.73 6.19
C LEU A 120 -8.88 -4.22 6.15
N GLY A 121 -9.62 -3.77 5.14
CA GLY A 121 -10.03 -2.38 5.05
C GLY A 121 -11.00 -1.98 6.17
N LEU A 122 -11.88 -2.87 6.61
CA LEU A 122 -12.77 -2.61 7.76
C LEU A 122 -12.02 -2.60 9.09
N LEU A 123 -11.06 -3.50 9.31
CA LEU A 123 -10.16 -3.45 10.47
C LEU A 123 -9.38 -2.14 10.52
N LEU A 124 -8.80 -1.74 9.38
CA LEU A 124 -8.05 -0.49 9.27
C LEU A 124 -8.95 0.73 9.51
N ALA A 125 -10.20 0.70 9.03
CA ALA A 125 -11.17 1.75 9.28
C ALA A 125 -11.55 1.84 10.76
N TYR A 126 -11.75 0.71 11.44
CA TYR A 126 -12.04 0.66 12.87
C TYR A 126 -10.91 1.30 13.69
N MET A 127 -9.66 0.92 13.43
CA MET A 127 -8.50 1.55 14.08
C MET A 127 -8.43 3.05 13.77
N SER A 128 -8.66 3.45 12.50
CA SER A 128 -8.62 4.85 12.07
C SER A 128 -9.63 5.73 12.83
N ILE A 129 -10.82 5.20 13.11
CA ILE A 129 -11.83 5.88 13.94
C ILE A 129 -11.33 6.05 15.38
N GLY A 130 -10.65 5.03 15.94
CA GLY A 130 -9.97 5.13 17.22
C GLY A 130 -8.95 6.26 17.26
N LEU A 131 -8.12 6.39 16.22
CA LEU A 131 -7.15 7.48 16.12
C LEU A 131 -7.82 8.86 16.02
N ILE A 132 -8.89 8.99 15.21
CA ILE A 132 -9.70 10.22 15.11
C ILE A 132 -10.24 10.64 16.49
N SER A 133 -10.61 9.67 17.33
CA SER A 133 -11.19 9.94 18.66
C SER A 133 -10.23 10.62 19.64
N THR A 134 -8.91 10.60 19.38
CA THR A 134 -7.90 11.31 20.19
C THR A 134 -8.05 12.83 20.15
N SER A 135 -8.57 13.36 19.03
CA SER A 135 -8.97 14.76 18.88
C SER A 135 -10.06 14.86 17.81
N PRO A 136 -11.35 14.68 18.19
CA PRO A 136 -12.45 14.52 17.26
C PRO A 136 -12.60 15.69 16.28
N LEU A 137 -12.40 16.93 16.75
CA LEU A 137 -12.51 18.11 15.89
C LEU A 137 -11.42 18.11 14.80
N VAL A 138 -10.15 17.89 15.18
CA VAL A 138 -9.04 17.82 14.22
C VAL A 138 -9.28 16.70 13.21
N GLY A 139 -9.64 15.50 13.68
CA GLY A 139 -9.87 14.34 12.80
C GLY A 139 -11.05 14.53 11.86
N VAL A 140 -12.21 14.98 12.35
CA VAL A 140 -13.42 15.18 11.54
C VAL A 140 -13.25 16.32 10.53
N VAL A 141 -12.63 17.43 10.91
CA VAL A 141 -12.37 18.54 9.99
C VAL A 141 -11.37 18.08 8.90
N THR A 142 -10.29 17.40 9.29
CA THR A 142 -9.33 16.83 8.34
C THR A 142 -10.03 15.87 7.36
N LEU A 143 -10.84 14.95 7.87
CA LEU A 143 -11.59 14.00 7.05
C LEU A 143 -12.57 14.71 6.10
N SER A 144 -13.28 15.74 6.59
CA SER A 144 -14.23 16.51 5.78
C SER A 144 -13.52 17.23 4.64
N VAL A 145 -12.35 17.83 4.91
CA VAL A 145 -11.50 18.46 3.88
C VAL A 145 -11.03 17.41 2.87
N LEU A 146 -10.53 16.27 3.32
CA LEU A 146 -10.11 15.16 2.45
C LEU A 146 -11.26 14.72 1.53
N VAL A 147 -12.44 14.45 2.09
CA VAL A 147 -13.61 14.02 1.32
C VAL A 147 -14.08 15.10 0.35
N LEU A 148 -14.11 16.37 0.77
CA LEU A 148 -14.50 17.49 -0.07
C LEU A 148 -13.56 17.61 -1.27
N ILE A 149 -12.25 17.60 -1.05
CA ILE A 149 -11.25 17.69 -2.12
C ILE A 149 -11.38 16.48 -3.06
N LEU A 150 -11.44 15.26 -2.52
CA LEU A 150 -11.53 14.05 -3.35
C LEU A 150 -12.79 14.01 -4.23
N ARG A 151 -13.90 14.62 -3.76
CA ARG A 151 -15.16 14.66 -4.51
C ARG A 151 -15.28 15.83 -5.48
N THR A 152 -14.81 17.01 -5.10
CA THR A 152 -15.07 18.27 -5.84
C THR A 152 -13.86 18.79 -6.58
N LEU A 153 -12.65 18.55 -6.07
CA LEU A 153 -11.39 19.07 -6.59
C LEU A 153 -10.34 17.94 -6.73
N PRO A 154 -10.63 16.85 -7.47
CA PRO A 154 -9.78 15.65 -7.52
C PRO A 154 -8.40 15.89 -8.17
N HIS A 155 -8.17 17.08 -8.71
CA HIS A 155 -6.89 17.55 -9.25
C HIS A 155 -5.95 18.14 -8.18
N LEU A 156 -6.43 18.33 -6.94
CA LEU A 156 -5.60 18.78 -5.83
C LEU A 156 -5.04 17.59 -5.03
N PRO A 157 -3.83 17.69 -4.46
CA PRO A 157 -3.21 16.63 -3.69
C PRO A 157 -3.87 16.51 -2.32
N ALA A 158 -5.03 15.84 -2.26
CA ALA A 158 -5.89 15.77 -1.09
C ALA A 158 -5.14 15.35 0.18
N ALA A 159 -4.31 14.31 0.13
CA ALA A 159 -3.56 13.84 1.29
C ALA A 159 -2.57 14.87 1.83
N LEU A 160 -1.88 15.61 0.97
CA LEU A 160 -0.96 16.67 1.40
C LEU A 160 -1.73 17.84 2.03
N LEU A 161 -2.81 18.29 1.40
CA LEU A 161 -3.64 19.38 1.92
C LEU A 161 -4.34 19.00 3.23
N GLY A 162 -4.86 17.78 3.31
CA GLY A 162 -5.43 17.24 4.54
C GLY A 162 -4.39 17.15 5.65
N LEU A 163 -3.15 16.74 5.34
CA LEU A 163 -2.05 16.72 6.30
C LEU A 163 -1.70 18.14 6.79
N CYS A 164 -1.64 19.13 5.90
CA CYS A 164 -1.40 20.52 6.29
C CYS A 164 -2.51 21.05 7.21
N VAL A 165 -3.78 20.76 6.91
CA VAL A 165 -4.92 21.12 7.77
C VAL A 165 -4.83 20.42 9.12
N ALA A 166 -4.51 19.13 9.13
CA ALA A 166 -4.31 18.38 10.36
C ALA A 166 -3.25 19.02 11.23
N VAL A 167 -2.05 19.29 10.70
CA VAL A 167 -0.95 19.92 11.46
C VAL A 167 -1.35 21.31 11.95
N ALA A 168 -1.95 22.15 11.10
CA ALA A 168 -2.39 23.49 11.49
C ALA A 168 -3.41 23.47 12.64
N LEU A 169 -4.43 22.61 12.55
CA LEU A 169 -5.42 22.46 13.61
C LEU A 169 -4.84 21.77 14.85
N GLY A 170 -3.98 20.77 14.67
CA GLY A 170 -3.33 20.07 15.76
C GLY A 170 -2.46 20.99 16.60
N THR A 171 -1.70 21.88 15.96
CA THR A 171 -0.91 22.91 16.65
C THR A 171 -1.79 23.96 17.34
N LEU A 172 -2.85 24.44 16.68
CA LEU A 172 -3.76 25.44 17.26
C LEU A 172 -4.54 24.90 18.46
N MET A 173 -4.85 23.61 18.46
CA MET A 173 -5.67 22.95 19.47
C MET A 173 -4.86 22.12 20.48
N GLU A 174 -3.53 22.14 20.38
CA GLU A 174 -2.62 21.32 21.20
C GLU A 174 -3.01 19.81 21.18
N ALA A 175 -3.46 19.33 20.01
CA ALA A 175 -3.85 17.95 19.84
C ALA A 175 -2.62 17.02 19.94
N PRO A 176 -2.78 15.80 20.51
CA PRO A 176 -1.67 14.88 20.68
C PRO A 176 -1.05 14.52 19.32
N GLY A 177 0.26 14.74 19.21
CA GLY A 177 1.10 14.34 18.09
C GLY A 177 1.27 12.83 18.02
N ILE A 178 1.92 12.38 16.94
CA ILE A 178 2.47 11.03 16.85
C ILE A 178 3.68 10.96 17.79
N GLU A 179 3.67 9.97 18.68
CA GLU A 179 4.86 9.63 19.48
C GLU A 179 5.88 8.94 18.58
N LEU A 180 7.04 9.56 18.42
CA LEU A 180 8.18 8.95 17.74
C LEU A 180 9.14 8.42 18.79
N ASP A 181 9.41 7.11 18.75
CA ASP A 181 10.47 6.54 19.57
C ASP A 181 11.84 7.02 19.06
N THR A 182 12.44 7.94 19.80
CA THR A 182 13.68 8.57 19.41
C THR A 182 14.88 7.63 19.46
N GLU A 183 14.79 6.55 20.25
CA GLU A 183 15.87 5.57 20.37
C GLU A 183 15.94 4.63 19.15
N GLN A 184 14.86 4.50 18.39
CA GLN A 184 14.77 3.62 17.23
C GLN A 184 14.94 4.34 15.89
N PHE A 185 15.25 5.65 15.88
CA PHE A 185 15.22 6.45 14.65
C PHE A 185 16.06 5.90 13.50
N SER A 186 17.22 5.30 13.82
CA SER A 186 18.22 4.86 12.85
C SER A 186 18.59 3.38 12.99
N THR A 187 17.80 2.58 13.72
CA THR A 187 18.15 1.18 13.94
C THR A 187 17.96 0.40 12.64
N PHE A 188 19.04 0.26 11.88
CA PHE A 188 19.17 -0.72 10.83
C PHE A 188 19.37 -2.08 11.49
N SER A 189 18.26 -2.71 11.88
CA SER A 189 18.32 -4.08 12.40
C SER A 189 18.47 -5.02 11.22
N LEU A 190 19.69 -5.52 10.98
CA LEU A 190 19.79 -6.80 10.31
C LEU A 190 19.03 -7.80 11.19
N PRO A 191 18.10 -8.58 10.63
CA PRO A 191 17.46 -9.61 11.42
C PRO A 191 18.54 -10.53 11.96
N ASP A 192 18.60 -10.71 13.28
CA ASP A 192 19.31 -11.85 13.87
C ASP A 192 18.78 -13.14 13.25
N LEU A 193 19.39 -14.30 13.55
CA LEU A 193 18.88 -15.59 13.08
C LEU A 193 17.40 -15.76 13.50
N LEU A 194 16.50 -15.44 12.57
CA LEU A 194 15.08 -15.39 12.83
C LEU A 194 14.58 -16.79 13.12
N SER A 195 13.84 -16.92 14.22
CA SER A 195 13.21 -18.18 14.61
C SER A 195 12.23 -18.66 13.53
N LEU A 196 12.02 -19.98 13.43
CA LEU A 196 11.07 -20.55 12.48
C LEU A 196 9.64 -20.00 12.66
N SER A 197 9.26 -19.63 13.89
CA SER A 197 7.98 -19.00 14.19
C SER A 197 7.82 -17.65 13.51
N VAL A 198 8.86 -16.82 13.50
CA VAL A 198 8.86 -15.50 12.83
C VAL A 198 8.68 -15.66 11.33
N TRP A 199 9.44 -16.57 10.71
CA TRP A 199 9.26 -16.87 9.27
C TRP A 199 7.87 -17.38 8.94
N ARG A 200 7.32 -18.26 9.80
CA ARG A 200 5.98 -18.81 9.62
C ARG A 200 4.91 -17.73 9.71
N GLU A 201 4.98 -16.87 10.71
CA GLU A 201 4.05 -15.75 10.92
C GLU A 201 4.11 -14.76 9.74
N GLY A 202 5.32 -14.31 9.37
CA GLY A 202 5.52 -13.43 8.22
C GLY A 202 5.01 -14.04 6.92
N PHE A 203 5.22 -15.35 6.71
CA PHE A 203 4.69 -16.03 5.53
C PHE A 203 3.16 -16.12 5.53
N SER A 204 2.56 -16.61 6.62
CA SER A 204 1.12 -16.91 6.66
C SER A 204 0.27 -15.66 6.70
N ILE A 205 0.61 -14.70 7.57
CA ILE A 205 -0.23 -13.55 7.87
C ILE A 205 0.05 -12.39 6.90
N LEU A 206 1.30 -12.21 6.46
CA LEU A 206 1.68 -11.08 5.61
C LEU A 206 1.84 -11.49 4.13
N VAL A 207 2.72 -12.44 3.82
CA VAL A 207 3.09 -12.77 2.44
C VAL A 207 1.91 -13.36 1.66
N LEU A 208 1.25 -14.39 2.18
CA LEU A 208 0.18 -15.10 1.46
C LEU A 208 -0.98 -14.18 1.05
N PRO A 209 -1.58 -13.38 1.96
CA PRO A 209 -2.63 -12.43 1.59
C PRO A 209 -2.15 -11.36 0.61
N GLN A 210 -0.93 -10.86 0.80
CA GLN A 210 -0.36 -9.78 -0.02
C GLN A 210 0.02 -10.23 -1.44
N LEU A 211 0.43 -11.49 -1.62
CA LEU A 211 0.85 -12.01 -2.92
C LEU A 211 -0.24 -11.81 -3.98
N ALA A 212 -1.48 -12.21 -3.69
CA ALA A 212 -2.61 -12.07 -4.62
C ALA A 212 -2.89 -10.60 -5.01
N LEU A 213 -2.81 -9.67 -4.04
CA LEU A 213 -2.96 -8.24 -4.30
C LEU A 213 -1.80 -7.71 -5.16
N THR A 214 -0.58 -8.15 -4.88
CA THR A 214 0.63 -7.71 -5.59
C THR A 214 0.58 -8.15 -7.06
N PHE A 215 0.22 -9.41 -7.35
CA PHE A 215 0.08 -9.87 -8.73
C PHE A 215 -0.98 -9.07 -9.49
N THR A 216 -2.15 -8.87 -8.89
CA THR A 216 -3.27 -8.24 -9.61
C THR A 216 -3.08 -6.74 -9.77
N ASN A 217 -2.69 -6.02 -8.71
CA ASN A 217 -2.61 -4.55 -8.72
C ASN A 217 -1.22 -4.04 -9.06
N ALA A 218 -0.18 -4.52 -8.39
CA ALA A 218 1.19 -4.00 -8.52
C ALA A 218 1.90 -4.48 -9.80
N ILE A 219 1.52 -5.66 -10.29
CA ILE A 219 2.16 -6.28 -11.46
C ILE A 219 1.25 -6.17 -12.70
N LEU A 220 0.14 -6.90 -12.74
CA LEU A 220 -0.68 -7.01 -13.96
C LEU A 220 -1.37 -5.70 -14.32
N LEU A 221 -2.17 -5.14 -13.42
CA LEU A 221 -2.91 -3.91 -13.72
C LEU A 221 -1.98 -2.71 -13.93
N THR A 222 -0.86 -2.65 -13.20
CA THR A 222 0.16 -1.60 -13.41
C THR A 222 0.79 -1.71 -14.80
N SER A 223 1.12 -2.92 -15.26
CA SER A 223 1.67 -3.14 -16.61
C SER A 223 0.67 -2.76 -17.70
N LEU A 224 -0.58 -3.23 -17.59
CA LEU A 224 -1.65 -2.89 -18.54
C LEU A 224 -1.92 -1.38 -18.59
N MET A 225 -2.03 -0.72 -17.44
CA MET A 225 -2.26 0.72 -17.40
C MET A 225 -1.06 1.52 -17.93
N ALA A 226 0.16 1.03 -17.72
CA ALA A 226 1.34 1.68 -18.31
C ALA A 226 1.30 1.59 -19.84
N GLU A 227 0.91 0.45 -20.40
CA GLU A 227 0.71 0.28 -21.84
C GLU A 227 -0.40 1.20 -22.35
N ASP A 228 -1.56 1.24 -21.69
CA ASP A 228 -2.69 2.11 -22.05
C ASP A 228 -2.30 3.61 -22.04
N TYR A 229 -1.48 4.04 -21.07
CA TYR A 229 -1.10 5.44 -20.91
C TYR A 229 0.10 5.88 -21.76
N PHE A 230 1.06 4.99 -22.02
CA PHE A 230 2.36 5.34 -22.61
C PHE A 230 2.69 4.58 -23.89
N GLY A 231 1.86 3.62 -24.31
CA GLY A 231 2.04 2.83 -25.53
C GLY A 231 3.43 2.21 -25.61
N ALA A 232 4.10 2.38 -26.77
CA ALA A 232 5.44 1.84 -27.00
C ALA A 232 6.51 2.28 -25.97
N LYS A 233 6.31 3.42 -25.27
CA LYS A 233 7.25 3.85 -24.21
C LYS A 233 7.20 2.94 -22.98
N ALA A 234 6.12 2.19 -22.77
CA ALA A 234 5.95 1.25 -21.67
C ALA A 234 6.69 -0.08 -21.85
N TYR A 235 7.53 -0.23 -22.87
CA TYR A 235 8.25 -1.48 -23.18
C TYR A 235 9.07 -2.07 -22.01
N ARG A 236 9.46 -1.24 -21.03
CA ARG A 236 10.15 -1.66 -19.80
C ARG A 236 9.21 -2.13 -18.70
N VAL A 237 7.93 -1.77 -18.74
CA VAL A 237 6.94 -1.98 -17.69
C VAL A 237 6.19 -3.30 -17.96
N THR A 238 6.91 -4.40 -17.87
CA THR A 238 6.35 -5.76 -18.07
C THR A 238 6.09 -6.43 -16.73
N PRO A 239 5.19 -7.45 -16.66
CA PRO A 239 4.92 -8.15 -15.42
C PRO A 239 6.17 -8.74 -14.77
N ALA A 240 7.04 -9.38 -15.57
CA ALA A 240 8.31 -9.93 -15.11
C ALA A 240 9.21 -8.87 -14.50
N ARG A 241 9.36 -7.72 -15.17
CA ARG A 241 10.22 -6.64 -14.66
C ARG A 241 9.67 -6.00 -13.41
N LEU A 242 8.36 -5.76 -13.32
CA LEU A 242 7.69 -5.25 -12.11
C LEU A 242 7.83 -6.20 -10.93
N SER A 243 7.77 -7.51 -11.17
CA SER A 243 8.02 -8.53 -10.15
C SER A 243 9.48 -8.52 -9.70
N MET A 244 10.44 -8.47 -10.64
CA MET A 244 11.87 -8.43 -10.33
C MET A 244 12.25 -7.18 -9.55
N SER A 245 11.82 -5.98 -9.97
CA SER A 245 12.12 -4.72 -9.27
C SER A 245 11.53 -4.72 -7.86
N THR A 246 10.28 -5.15 -7.71
CA THR A 246 9.61 -5.28 -6.41
C THR A 246 10.34 -6.31 -5.55
N GLY A 247 10.74 -7.44 -6.13
CA GLY A 247 11.46 -8.50 -5.45
C GLY A 247 12.83 -8.04 -4.93
N LEU A 248 13.62 -7.39 -5.78
CA LEU A 248 14.90 -6.80 -5.40
C LEU A 248 14.73 -5.75 -4.28
N ALA A 249 13.76 -4.85 -4.44
CA ALA A 249 13.51 -3.81 -3.45
C ALA A 249 13.17 -4.40 -2.08
N ASN A 250 12.21 -5.34 -2.01
CA ASN A 250 11.83 -5.92 -0.72
C ASN A 250 12.95 -6.78 -0.12
N PHE A 251 13.66 -7.57 -0.94
CA PHE A 251 14.76 -8.40 -0.44
C PHE A 251 15.85 -7.56 0.25
N PHE A 252 16.31 -6.48 -0.41
CA PHE A 252 17.38 -5.65 0.16
C PHE A 252 16.90 -4.67 1.21
N MET A 253 15.74 -4.03 1.00
CA MET A 253 15.27 -2.99 1.92
C MET A 253 14.68 -3.58 3.21
N ALA A 254 14.13 -4.80 3.18
CA ALA A 254 13.68 -5.46 4.41
C ALA A 254 14.84 -5.79 5.35
N LEU A 255 16.03 -6.08 4.83
CA LEU A 255 17.26 -6.25 5.62
C LEU A 255 17.69 -4.95 6.32
N LEU A 256 17.18 -3.82 5.85
CA LEU A 256 17.44 -2.49 6.42
C LEU A 256 16.29 -2.03 7.32
N GLY A 257 15.26 -2.85 7.54
CA GLY A 257 14.08 -2.49 8.35
C GLY A 257 13.03 -1.66 7.61
N ALA A 258 13.10 -1.56 6.28
CA ALA A 258 12.10 -0.82 5.51
C ALA A 258 10.75 -1.55 5.44
N LEU A 259 9.68 -0.78 5.40
CA LEU A 259 8.33 -1.30 5.18
C LEU A 259 8.22 -1.96 3.79
N PRO A 260 7.64 -3.17 3.67
CA PRO A 260 7.43 -3.81 2.39
C PRO A 260 6.64 -2.94 1.39
N MET A 261 7.13 -2.91 0.16
CA MET A 261 6.74 -1.92 -0.85
C MET A 261 6.56 -2.58 -2.21
N CYS A 262 5.63 -2.06 -3.02
CA CYS A 262 5.36 -2.56 -4.36
C CYS A 262 5.09 -1.41 -5.34
N HIS A 263 4.95 -1.73 -6.61
CA HIS A 263 4.32 -0.79 -7.55
C HIS A 263 2.80 -0.77 -7.35
N GLY A 264 2.06 0.04 -8.12
CA GLY A 264 0.62 0.06 -7.98
C GLY A 264 -0.12 0.80 -9.09
N ALA A 265 -1.19 0.18 -9.58
CA ALA A 265 -2.04 0.77 -10.60
C ALA A 265 -2.69 2.09 -10.15
N GLY A 266 -3.05 2.17 -8.87
CA GLY A 266 -3.64 3.39 -8.27
C GLY A 266 -2.66 4.57 -8.29
N GLY A 267 -1.42 4.33 -7.88
CA GLY A 267 -0.37 5.37 -7.92
C GLY A 267 -0.02 5.79 -9.34
N LEU A 268 -0.01 4.86 -10.30
CA LEU A 268 0.25 5.16 -11.70
C LEU A 268 -0.87 6.02 -12.30
N ALA A 269 -2.12 5.67 -11.99
CA ALA A 269 -3.29 6.47 -12.34
C ALA A 269 -3.21 7.86 -11.72
N ALA A 270 -2.78 7.98 -10.46
CA ALA A 270 -2.64 9.25 -9.78
C ALA A 270 -1.53 10.10 -10.42
N HIS A 271 -0.31 9.58 -10.56
CA HIS A 271 0.78 10.25 -11.28
C HIS A 271 0.32 10.76 -12.65
N TYR A 272 -0.34 9.91 -13.44
CA TYR A 272 -0.85 10.28 -14.76
C TYR A 272 -1.93 11.38 -14.68
N ARG A 273 -2.89 11.28 -13.75
CA ARG A 273 -3.94 12.28 -13.53
C ARG A 273 -3.38 13.65 -13.15
N PHE A 274 -2.31 13.69 -12.36
CA PHE A 274 -1.61 14.92 -11.96
C PHE A 274 -0.58 15.41 -13.00
N GLY A 275 -0.52 14.78 -14.18
CA GLY A 275 0.25 15.27 -15.32
C GLY A 275 1.65 14.67 -15.47
N ALA A 276 2.09 13.77 -14.58
CA ALA A 276 3.37 13.12 -14.76
C ALA A 276 3.39 12.26 -16.03
N ARG A 277 4.45 12.41 -16.83
CA ARG A 277 4.68 11.62 -18.03
C ARG A 277 6.11 11.09 -18.12
N THR A 278 6.98 11.46 -17.18
CA THR A 278 8.39 11.05 -17.18
C THR A 278 8.81 10.49 -15.83
N SER A 279 10.03 9.96 -15.76
CA SER A 279 10.65 9.52 -14.51
C SER A 279 10.97 10.63 -13.52
N ILE A 280 10.82 11.90 -13.91
CA ILE A 280 11.06 13.03 -13.00
C ILE A 280 10.12 12.94 -11.80
N ALA A 281 8.86 12.54 -11.99
CA ALA A 281 7.90 12.43 -10.89
C ALA A 281 8.33 11.46 -9.77
N PRO A 282 8.63 10.18 -10.04
CA PRO A 282 9.10 9.26 -9.00
C PRO A 282 10.48 9.68 -8.44
N VAL A 283 11.39 10.23 -9.26
CA VAL A 283 12.69 10.72 -8.77
C VAL A 283 12.52 11.90 -7.80
N LEU A 284 11.68 12.88 -8.12
CA LEU A 284 11.39 14.01 -7.22
C LEU A 284 10.77 13.55 -5.92
N LEU A 285 9.83 12.61 -5.98
CA LEU A 285 9.20 12.07 -4.78
C LEU A 285 10.25 11.33 -3.92
N GLY A 286 11.09 10.50 -4.53
CA GLY A 286 12.18 9.81 -3.83
C GLY A 286 13.20 10.77 -3.20
N ILE A 287 13.58 11.84 -3.91
CA ILE A 287 14.44 12.91 -3.35
C ILE A 287 13.75 13.59 -2.18
N GLY A 288 12.45 13.89 -2.27
CA GLY A 288 11.69 14.48 -1.16
C GLY A 288 11.72 13.61 0.09
N LEU A 289 11.48 12.31 -0.05
CA LEU A 289 11.55 11.35 1.07
C LEU A 289 12.97 11.24 1.64
N PHE A 290 13.98 11.21 0.78
CA PHE A 290 15.38 11.23 1.20
C PHE A 290 15.70 12.46 2.04
N LEU A 291 15.29 13.65 1.57
CA LEU A 291 15.51 14.90 2.28
C LEU A 291 14.82 14.93 3.65
N VAL A 292 13.57 14.45 3.74
CA VAL A 292 12.88 14.33 5.03
C VAL A 292 13.63 13.41 5.99
N ALA A 293 14.25 12.34 5.48
CA ALA A 293 14.98 11.38 6.30
C ALA A 293 16.34 11.91 6.81
N VAL A 294 17.06 12.72 6.02
CA VAL A 294 18.46 13.08 6.31
C VAL A 294 18.66 14.53 6.76
N VAL A 295 17.76 15.45 6.41
CA VAL A 295 17.92 16.87 6.76
C VAL A 295 17.60 17.07 8.25
N PRO A 296 18.43 17.82 9.01
CA PRO A 296 18.13 18.15 10.40
C PRO A 296 16.73 18.77 10.55
N GLY A 297 15.91 18.21 11.44
CA GLY A 297 14.52 18.62 11.64
C GLY A 297 13.51 18.02 10.65
N GLY A 298 13.95 17.27 9.63
CA GLY A 298 13.06 16.60 8.68
C GLY A 298 12.12 15.60 9.37
N LEU A 299 12.63 14.79 10.29
CA LEU A 299 11.82 13.85 11.08
C LEU A 299 10.86 14.55 12.06
N ALA A 300 11.16 15.79 12.48
CA ALA A 300 10.25 16.57 13.33
C ALA A 300 8.94 16.91 12.60
N LEU A 301 8.95 16.95 11.25
CA LEU A 301 7.74 17.08 10.46
C LEU A 301 6.77 15.91 10.66
N LEU A 302 7.28 14.72 10.96
CA LEU A 302 6.44 13.55 11.26
C LEU A 302 5.85 13.63 12.67
N ALA A 303 6.63 14.08 13.66
CA ALA A 303 6.16 14.28 15.03
C ALA A 303 5.08 15.36 15.14
N ALA A 304 5.12 16.36 14.25
CA ALA A 304 4.13 17.44 14.20
C ALA A 304 2.73 16.99 13.71
N ILE A 305 2.62 15.77 13.17
CA ILE A 305 1.35 15.24 12.67
C ILE A 305 0.50 14.81 13.85
N PRO A 306 -0.71 15.37 14.05
CA PRO A 306 -1.58 14.92 15.12
C PRO A 306 -2.14 13.53 14.81
N THR A 307 -2.26 12.71 15.84
CA THR A 307 -2.75 11.32 15.76
C THR A 307 -4.14 11.25 15.12
N ALA A 308 -5.04 12.19 15.46
CA ALA A 308 -6.36 12.29 14.84
C ALA A 308 -6.33 12.60 13.33
N GLY A 309 -5.37 13.41 12.89
CA GLY A 309 -5.17 13.73 11.47
C GLY A 309 -4.67 12.53 10.66
N LEU A 310 -3.74 11.77 11.23
CA LEU A 310 -3.31 10.48 10.69
C LEU A 310 -4.50 9.51 10.59
N GLY A 311 -5.35 9.44 11.62
CA GLY A 311 -6.58 8.64 11.60
C GLY A 311 -7.49 8.99 10.41
N ALA A 312 -7.67 10.28 10.10
CA ALA A 312 -8.46 10.71 8.95
C ALA A 312 -7.85 10.25 7.61
N LEU A 313 -6.53 10.36 7.46
CA LEU A 313 -5.80 9.87 6.28
C LEU A 313 -5.90 8.35 6.11
N LEU A 314 -5.70 7.61 7.21
CA LEU A 314 -5.83 6.15 7.23
C LEU A 314 -7.26 5.70 6.92
N LEU A 315 -8.28 6.43 7.37
CA LEU A 315 -9.67 6.10 7.06
C LEU A 315 -9.98 6.20 5.55
N VAL A 316 -9.36 7.17 4.85
CA VAL A 316 -9.45 7.24 3.38
C VAL A 316 -8.78 6.02 2.75
N ALA A 317 -7.56 5.68 3.18
CA ALA A 317 -6.84 4.50 2.68
C ALA A 317 -7.59 3.18 2.96
N ALA A 318 -8.19 3.07 4.14
CA ALA A 318 -9.04 1.96 4.57
C ALA A 318 -10.27 1.82 3.67
N THR A 319 -10.91 2.94 3.33
CA THR A 319 -12.05 2.98 2.42
C THR A 319 -11.65 2.54 1.01
N GLU A 320 -10.49 2.98 0.51
CA GLU A 320 -9.98 2.53 -0.79
C GLU A 320 -9.64 1.03 -0.81
N LEU A 321 -9.16 0.49 0.31
CA LEU A 321 -8.86 -0.93 0.44
C LEU A 321 -10.14 -1.77 0.52
N ALA A 322 -11.11 -1.36 1.34
CA ALA A 322 -12.37 -2.07 1.55
C ALA A 322 -13.29 -2.03 0.32
N PHE A 323 -13.53 -0.82 -0.22
CA PHE A 323 -14.61 -0.58 -1.18
C PHE A 323 -14.11 -0.47 -2.62
N THR A 324 -13.49 -1.55 -3.10
CA THR A 324 -12.95 -1.61 -4.45
C THR A 324 -14.03 -1.60 -5.53
N LYS A 325 -13.69 -1.16 -6.75
CA LYS A 325 -14.58 -1.30 -7.94
C LYS A 325 -15.04 -2.75 -8.14
N ARG A 326 -14.16 -3.71 -7.86
CA ARG A 326 -14.43 -5.14 -7.99
C ARG A 326 -15.56 -5.60 -7.05
N LEU A 327 -15.58 -5.09 -5.82
CA LEU A 327 -16.64 -5.36 -4.85
C LEU A 327 -18.00 -4.85 -5.37
N ARG A 328 -18.03 -3.62 -5.92
CA ARG A 328 -19.25 -3.01 -6.46
C ARG A 328 -19.83 -3.76 -7.66
N THR A 329 -18.97 -4.37 -8.47
CA THR A 329 -19.38 -5.15 -9.66
C THR A 329 -19.49 -6.65 -9.39
N ALA A 330 -19.43 -7.09 -8.12
CA ALA A 330 -19.47 -8.49 -7.77
C ALA A 330 -20.87 -9.09 -8.05
N LYS A 331 -20.90 -10.29 -8.63
CA LYS A 331 -22.16 -11.02 -8.86
C LYS A 331 -22.82 -11.35 -7.52
N ALA A 332 -24.15 -11.43 -7.49
CA ALA A 332 -24.93 -11.83 -6.31
C ALA A 332 -24.38 -13.12 -5.65
N SER A 333 -24.02 -14.11 -6.46
CA SER A 333 -23.43 -15.38 -6.00
C SER A 333 -22.07 -15.26 -5.32
N CYS A 334 -21.37 -14.13 -5.49
CA CYS A 334 -20.06 -13.90 -4.88
C CYS A 334 -20.12 -13.38 -3.45
N TRP A 335 -21.24 -12.76 -3.04
CA TRP A 335 -21.38 -12.12 -1.73
C TRP A 335 -21.20 -13.05 -0.53
N PRO A 336 -21.68 -14.31 -0.52
CA PRO A 336 -21.42 -15.21 0.60
C PRO A 336 -19.92 -15.47 0.81
N VAL A 337 -19.17 -15.71 -0.28
CA VAL A 337 -17.72 -15.92 -0.21
C VAL A 337 -17.02 -14.66 0.28
N ILE A 338 -17.37 -13.50 -0.27
CA ILE A 338 -16.79 -12.21 0.12
C ILE A 338 -17.06 -11.94 1.61
N GLY A 339 -18.31 -12.08 2.05
CA GLY A 339 -18.73 -11.82 3.42
C GLY A 339 -18.08 -12.75 4.43
N ILE A 340 -18.09 -14.06 4.18
CA ILE A 340 -17.45 -15.04 5.08
C ILE A 340 -15.95 -14.79 5.16
N THR A 341 -15.28 -14.61 4.02
CA THR A 341 -13.85 -14.29 3.98
C THR A 341 -13.53 -13.03 4.79
N ALA A 342 -14.33 -11.97 4.63
CA ALA A 342 -14.15 -10.71 5.35
C ALA A 342 -14.36 -10.88 6.86
N VAL A 343 -15.43 -11.57 7.27
CA VAL A 343 -15.73 -11.83 8.69
C VAL A 343 -14.61 -12.65 9.34
N VAL A 344 -14.15 -13.73 8.71
CA VAL A 344 -13.06 -14.55 9.24
C VAL A 344 -11.74 -13.77 9.27
N THR A 345 -11.48 -12.91 8.28
CA THR A 345 -10.31 -12.02 8.28
C THR A 345 -10.34 -11.05 9.48
N ILE A 346 -11.52 -10.52 9.83
CA ILE A 346 -11.71 -9.60 10.96
C ILE A 346 -11.59 -10.33 12.30
N TRP A 347 -12.24 -11.48 12.44
CA TRP A 347 -12.38 -12.18 13.72
C TRP A 347 -11.22 -13.11 14.08
N ALA A 348 -10.53 -13.65 13.08
CA ALA A 348 -9.43 -14.57 13.28
C ALA A 348 -8.13 -13.96 12.77
N ASP A 349 -7.83 -14.14 11.48
CA ASP A 349 -6.69 -13.54 10.81
C ASP A 349 -6.85 -13.64 9.28
N PRO A 350 -6.03 -12.91 8.49
CA PRO A 350 -6.09 -12.94 7.03
C PRO A 350 -5.76 -14.29 6.40
N PHE A 351 -4.97 -15.14 7.05
CA PHE A 351 -4.64 -16.48 6.57
C PHE A 351 -5.85 -17.40 6.64
N LEU A 352 -6.53 -17.43 7.78
CA LEU A 352 -7.78 -18.16 7.97
C LEU A 352 -8.89 -17.58 7.09
N GLY A 353 -8.92 -16.26 6.90
CA GLY A 353 -9.79 -15.61 5.92
C GLY A 353 -9.58 -16.15 4.51
N LEU A 354 -8.34 -16.17 4.03
CA LEU A 354 -7.97 -16.74 2.74
C LEU A 354 -8.39 -18.22 2.62
N LEU A 355 -8.02 -19.05 3.61
CA LEU A 355 -8.31 -20.49 3.59
C LEU A 355 -9.81 -20.77 3.56
N THR A 356 -10.58 -20.16 4.46
CA THR A 356 -12.04 -20.32 4.51
C THR A 356 -12.69 -19.80 3.23
N GLY A 357 -12.27 -18.65 2.73
CA GLY A 357 -12.75 -18.11 1.45
C GLY A 357 -12.53 -19.06 0.28
N MET A 358 -11.35 -19.67 0.19
CA MET A 358 -11.03 -20.67 -0.84
C MET A 358 -11.95 -21.90 -0.75
N ILE A 359 -12.21 -22.39 0.47
CA ILE A 359 -13.11 -23.53 0.70
C ILE A 359 -14.54 -23.17 0.26
N VAL A 360 -15.07 -22.02 0.68
CA VAL A 360 -16.43 -21.58 0.34
C VAL A 360 -16.56 -21.31 -1.17
N GLU A 361 -15.52 -20.79 -1.81
CA GLU A 361 -15.52 -20.64 -3.27
C GLU A 361 -15.56 -21.99 -3.99
N ALA A 362 -14.77 -22.96 -3.54
CA ALA A 362 -14.73 -24.29 -4.14
C ALA A 362 -16.09 -24.99 -4.04
N THR A 363 -16.74 -24.92 -2.87
CA THR A 363 -18.09 -25.50 -2.68
C THR A 363 -19.12 -24.80 -3.56
N ARG A 364 -19.06 -23.47 -3.68
CA ARG A 364 -19.91 -22.70 -4.59
C ARG A 364 -19.73 -23.12 -6.05
N ALA A 365 -18.49 -23.30 -6.50
CA ALA A 365 -18.19 -23.69 -7.86
C ALA A 365 -18.73 -25.09 -8.19
N VAL A 366 -18.61 -26.04 -7.26
CA VAL A 366 -19.17 -27.39 -7.40
C VAL A 366 -20.70 -27.35 -7.44
N TRP A 367 -21.33 -26.58 -6.55
CA TRP A 367 -22.78 -26.44 -6.51
C TRP A 367 -23.34 -25.83 -7.80
N GLY A 368 -22.71 -24.76 -8.30
CA GLY A 368 -23.11 -24.11 -9.56
C GLY A 368 -23.04 -25.04 -10.77
N ARG A 369 -22.02 -25.90 -10.84
CA ARG A 369 -21.90 -26.93 -11.90
C ARG A 369 -23.03 -27.96 -11.81
N ARG A 370 -23.37 -28.45 -10.62
CA ARG A 370 -24.47 -29.41 -10.42
C ARG A 370 -25.82 -28.84 -10.85
N GLN A 371 -26.11 -27.58 -10.53
CA GLN A 371 -27.35 -26.94 -10.97
C GLN A 371 -27.43 -26.72 -12.48
N GLN A 372 -26.31 -26.46 -13.15
CA GLN A 372 -26.28 -26.36 -14.62
C GLN A 372 -26.51 -27.71 -15.30
N ILE A 373 -26.00 -28.80 -14.72
CA ILE A 373 -26.24 -30.16 -15.22
C ILE A 373 -27.70 -30.55 -15.01
N ALA A 374 -28.30 -30.25 -13.84
CA ALA A 374 -29.69 -30.56 -13.55
C ALA A 374 -30.73 -29.74 -14.34
N ARG A 375 -30.30 -28.70 -15.07
CA ARG A 375 -31.14 -27.85 -15.93
C ARG A 375 -30.98 -28.17 -17.43
N ARG A 376 -30.08 -29.08 -17.79
CA ARG A 376 -29.93 -29.65 -19.13
C ARG A 376 -30.61 -31.01 -19.14
#